data_AF-A0A6N8YUE4-F1
#
_entry.id   AF-A0A6N8YUE4-F1
#
_cell.length_a   1.000
_cell.length_b   1.000
_cell.length_c   1.000
_cell.angle_alpha   90.00
_cell.angle_beta   90.00
_cell.angle_gamma   90.00
#
_symmetry.space_group_name_H-M   'P 1'
#
loop_
_entity.id
_entity.type
_entity.pdbx_description
1 polymer ?
#
loop_
_entity_poly.entity_id
_entity_poly.type
_entity_poly.pdbx_seq_one_letter_code
_entity_poly.pdbx_strand_id
1 'polypeptide(L)'
;MGIDALTHSDAGIFAAPASPEAWGDWVSATRLRGYLLKNTLGDWLNLYGEANGFQRDDASEDYDERLVFAPFIMGQGGRFEEAVARHLASFHELTTISREAEDVRELEVAQQTFRALADGCPIIHQAVLWNPESMTYGAADFLIRSDVFDALFPGHLAPGEAAIAAPDLGGPWHYVVVDAKFTTVHASKQGEVGNSGSSPAYKAQLYVYNDALARLQGYAPRRAFLLGRSWEQSSERVTNAMKRLGQVSMSAEVQVEVEAAAAWVRRLRSEGAQWRPLPTPTIPELWPSGGDWPWENAVKQIVDELEDLTKLWQVGTERRDKAVRNGITSWHDPQATAESLGVTGPSTQPVLEAILDVHRNDGPVVRPTHVRAAESEWRAQPPLEFFVDFEYVTDLKDDFSTFPERGGQTIIFMIGCGHMENGEWKFAQFTTDRLDEPSEARAIDAWLAHMRETQARLGGEDEPRLFHWAPAEEVNYETAYNSARKRHPAKGWPTVNWFDLLRKVVRKEPVVVRGSMGFGLKSVARAFHSHGLIETDWGSSKVDGMGAMVGAWRCDDEAAERGVRLIDTPLMEEIAAYNEVDCKVMQEILHYLRAHH
;
A
#
# COMPACT_ATOMS: atom_id res chain seq x y z
N MET A 1 8.80 33.57 21.77
CA MET A 1 9.97 32.78 22.18
C MET A 1 10.67 32.41 20.89
N GLY A 2 11.77 33.07 20.54
CA GLY A 2 12.53 32.72 19.33
C GLY A 2 13.36 31.45 19.51
N ILE A 3 14.67 31.55 19.32
CA ILE A 3 15.60 30.41 19.41
C ILE A 3 15.47 29.57 20.69
N ASP A 4 15.06 30.18 21.82
CA ASP A 4 14.88 29.49 23.10
C ASP A 4 13.78 28.40 23.05
N ALA A 5 12.81 28.52 22.13
CA ALA A 5 11.76 27.52 21.93
C ALA A 5 12.31 26.14 21.52
N LEU A 6 13.54 26.08 20.99
CA LEU A 6 14.22 24.80 20.69
C LEU A 6 14.61 24.02 21.94
N THR A 7 14.81 24.70 23.07
CA THR A 7 15.39 24.10 24.28
C THR A 7 14.54 24.30 25.54
N HIS A 8 13.54 25.18 25.52
CA HIS A 8 12.68 25.48 26.67
C HIS A 8 11.19 25.22 26.39
N SER A 9 10.48 24.77 27.42
CA SER A 9 9.01 24.71 27.47
C SER A 9 8.40 26.11 27.62
N ASP A 10 7.08 26.23 27.51
CA ASP A 10 6.39 27.51 27.69
C ASP A 10 6.45 28.01 29.15
N ALA A 11 6.70 27.09 30.09
CA ALA A 11 6.99 27.40 31.49
C ALA A 11 8.46 27.83 31.73
N GLY A 12 9.28 27.92 30.68
CA GLY A 12 10.70 28.25 30.77
C GLY A 12 11.58 27.11 31.31
N ILE A 13 11.08 25.87 31.27
CA ILE A 13 11.84 24.71 31.73
C ILE A 13 12.75 24.24 30.61
N PHE A 14 14.06 24.17 30.86
CA PHE A 14 15.01 23.60 29.92
C PHE A 14 14.77 22.09 29.76
N ALA A 15 14.61 21.63 28.52
CA ALA A 15 14.28 20.25 28.18
C ALA A 15 15.01 19.72 26.93
N ALA A 16 16.12 20.36 26.53
CA ALA A 16 16.94 19.85 25.43
C ALA A 16 17.66 18.54 25.81
N PRO A 17 17.61 17.50 24.95
CA PRO A 17 18.28 16.24 25.22
C PRO A 17 19.81 16.40 25.13
N ALA A 18 20.52 15.92 26.15
CA ALA A 18 21.98 16.00 26.27
C ALA A 18 22.69 14.64 26.13
N SER A 19 21.94 13.53 26.02
CA SER A 19 22.47 12.18 25.85
C SER A 19 21.47 11.30 25.06
N PRO A 20 21.90 10.15 24.52
CA PRO A 20 20.99 9.20 23.87
C PRO A 20 19.82 8.76 24.75
N GLU A 21 20.02 8.62 26.06
CA GLU A 21 18.96 8.25 27.02
C GLU A 21 17.93 9.37 27.18
N ALA A 22 18.35 10.63 27.13
CA ALA A 22 17.44 11.78 27.19
C ALA A 22 16.49 11.85 25.97
N TRP A 23 16.85 11.20 24.85
CA TRP A 23 15.96 11.03 23.69
C TRP A 23 14.88 9.97 23.92
N GLY A 24 14.91 9.23 25.03
CA GLY A 24 13.93 8.19 25.36
C GLY A 24 12.48 8.70 25.37
N ASP A 25 12.28 9.92 25.87
CA ASP A 25 10.96 10.57 25.93
C ASP A 25 10.62 11.40 24.68
N TRP A 26 11.62 11.71 23.85
CA TRP A 26 11.42 12.46 22.62
C TRP A 26 10.91 11.56 21.49
N VAL A 27 9.81 11.95 20.85
CA VAL A 27 9.16 11.15 19.81
C VAL A 27 9.27 11.87 18.46
N SER A 28 9.85 11.21 17.46
CA SER A 28 9.91 11.80 16.13
C SER A 28 8.53 11.73 15.46
N ALA A 29 8.21 12.71 14.62
CA ALA A 29 6.95 12.77 13.87
C ALA A 29 6.69 11.47 13.08
N THR A 30 7.73 10.87 12.51
CA THR A 30 7.66 9.60 11.78
C THR A 30 7.29 8.39 12.64
N ARG A 31 7.64 8.39 13.94
CA ARG A 31 7.36 7.28 14.87
C ARG A 31 5.91 7.22 15.34
N LEU A 32 5.11 8.25 15.05
CA LEU A 32 3.67 8.24 15.34
C LEU A 32 2.88 7.33 14.37
N ARG A 33 3.48 6.98 13.23
CA ARG A 33 2.82 6.24 12.14
C ARG A 33 2.26 4.90 12.58
N GLY A 34 3.02 4.09 13.32
CA GLY A 34 2.61 2.74 13.72
C GLY A 34 1.29 2.76 14.48
N TYR A 35 1.21 3.57 15.55
CA TYR A 35 -0.04 3.76 16.31
C TYR A 35 -1.21 4.26 15.44
N LEU A 36 -0.99 5.32 14.65
CA LEU A 36 -2.05 5.97 13.87
C LEU A 36 -2.61 5.07 12.75
N LEU A 37 -1.78 4.17 12.21
CA LEU A 37 -2.19 3.17 11.23
C LEU A 37 -2.59 1.84 11.88
N LYS A 38 -2.70 1.82 13.21
CA LYS A 38 -3.02 0.64 14.02
C LYS A 38 -2.03 -0.52 13.87
N ASN A 39 -0.79 -0.26 13.43
CA ASN A 39 0.30 -1.23 13.35
C ASN A 39 1.23 -1.17 14.59
N THR A 40 0.64 -1.30 15.78
CA THR A 40 1.37 -1.27 17.05
C THR A 40 2.19 -2.54 17.30
N LEU A 41 1.77 -3.68 16.73
CA LEU A 41 2.57 -4.90 16.75
C LEU A 41 3.88 -4.72 15.95
N GLY A 42 3.84 -4.05 14.79
CA GLY A 42 5.03 -3.71 14.02
C GLY A 42 6.00 -2.81 14.79
N ASP A 43 5.49 -1.82 15.54
CA ASP A 43 6.33 -1.00 16.42
C ASP A 43 7.04 -1.85 17.48
N TRP A 44 6.34 -2.81 18.08
CA TRP A 44 6.92 -3.73 19.05
C TRP A 44 7.97 -4.67 18.43
N LEU A 45 7.68 -5.23 17.26
CA LEU A 45 8.61 -6.10 16.53
C LEU A 45 9.90 -5.35 16.16
N ASN A 46 9.80 -4.07 15.78
CA ASN A 46 10.96 -3.23 15.50
C ASN A 46 11.92 -3.05 16.68
N LEU A 47 11.45 -3.14 17.93
CA LEU A 47 12.30 -2.99 19.12
C LEU A 47 12.65 -4.32 19.79
N TYR A 48 11.74 -5.29 19.74
CA TYR A 48 11.81 -6.50 20.56
C TYR A 48 11.64 -7.80 19.77
N GLY A 49 11.37 -7.75 18.47
CA GLY A 49 11.07 -8.93 17.64
C GLY A 49 12.19 -9.98 17.66
N GLU A 50 13.41 -9.59 17.26
CA GLU A 50 14.57 -10.50 17.20
C GLU A 50 14.93 -11.09 18.56
N ALA A 51 14.90 -10.26 19.61
CA ALA A 51 15.15 -10.71 20.98
C ALA A 51 14.10 -11.72 21.49
N ASN A 52 12.93 -11.79 20.84
CA ASN A 52 11.87 -12.76 21.12
C ASN A 52 11.77 -13.86 20.05
N GLY A 53 12.77 -14.02 19.19
CA GLY A 53 12.87 -15.13 18.24
C GLY A 53 12.15 -14.92 16.92
N PHE A 54 11.62 -13.73 16.64
CA PHE A 54 11.07 -13.40 15.33
C PHE A 54 12.19 -12.97 14.39
N GLN A 55 12.13 -13.42 13.13
CA GLN A 55 13.10 -13.06 12.10
C GLN A 55 12.51 -11.97 11.19
N ARG A 56 13.34 -11.00 10.83
CA ARG A 56 13.01 -10.00 9.81
C ARG A 56 13.03 -10.63 8.42
N ASP A 57 12.14 -10.17 7.55
CA ASP A 57 12.04 -10.65 6.17
C ASP A 57 13.33 -10.41 5.38
N ASP A 58 14.01 -9.28 5.64
CA ASP A 58 15.28 -8.89 5.02
C ASP A 58 16.51 -9.61 5.59
N ALA A 59 16.34 -10.39 6.66
CA ALA A 59 17.37 -11.25 7.23
C ALA A 59 17.24 -12.73 6.80
N SER A 60 16.28 -13.06 5.92
CA SER A 60 16.09 -14.40 5.38
C SER A 60 17.13 -14.72 4.28
N GLU A 61 17.59 -15.97 4.20
CA GLU A 61 18.47 -16.42 3.11
C GLU A 61 17.78 -16.36 1.73
N ASP A 62 16.45 -16.44 1.71
CA ASP A 62 15.61 -16.40 0.52
C ASP A 62 15.20 -14.96 0.13
N TYR A 63 15.77 -13.93 0.77
CA TYR A 63 15.42 -12.53 0.50
C TYR A 63 15.93 -12.06 -0.87
N ASP A 64 15.02 -11.57 -1.71
CA ASP A 64 15.33 -10.91 -2.98
C ASP A 64 14.67 -9.52 -3.02
N GLU A 65 15.46 -8.48 -2.77
CA GLU A 65 15.02 -7.07 -2.81
C GLU A 65 14.34 -6.70 -4.13
N ARG A 66 14.68 -7.36 -5.25
CA ARG A 66 14.10 -7.08 -6.57
C ARG A 66 12.60 -7.40 -6.64
N LEU A 67 12.08 -8.17 -5.70
CA LEU A 67 10.67 -8.54 -5.57
C LEU A 67 9.95 -7.80 -4.43
N VAL A 68 10.62 -6.87 -3.72
CA VAL A 68 10.04 -6.24 -2.53
C VAL A 68 9.57 -4.81 -2.82
N PHE A 69 8.27 -4.58 -2.60
CA PHE A 69 7.63 -3.29 -2.89
C PHE A 69 7.98 -2.17 -1.92
N ALA A 70 8.14 -2.48 -0.63
CA ALA A 70 8.36 -1.45 0.39
C ALA A 70 9.65 -0.63 0.17
N PRO A 71 10.84 -1.22 -0.07
CA PRO A 71 12.03 -0.46 -0.41
C PRO A 71 11.87 0.36 -1.70
N PHE A 72 11.23 -0.23 -2.72
CA PHE A 72 10.98 0.47 -3.99
C PHE A 72 10.13 1.74 -3.78
N ILE A 73 8.99 1.64 -3.09
CA ILE A 73 8.08 2.78 -2.94
C ILE A 73 8.67 3.86 -2.01
N MET A 74 9.46 3.47 -1.01
CA MET A 74 10.21 4.42 -0.17
C MET A 74 11.26 5.19 -1.00
N GLY A 75 11.98 4.49 -1.89
CA GLY A 75 12.92 5.13 -2.82
C GLY A 75 12.24 6.11 -3.78
N GLN A 76 11.06 5.77 -4.31
CA GLN A 76 10.25 6.68 -5.11
C GLN A 76 9.79 7.90 -4.31
N GLY A 77 9.53 7.74 -3.01
CA GLY A 77 9.24 8.82 -2.07
C GLY A 77 10.35 9.87 -2.01
N GLY A 78 11.60 9.43 -1.78
CA GLY A 78 12.75 10.34 -1.72
C GLY A 78 13.01 11.05 -3.05
N ARG A 79 12.93 10.32 -4.18
CA ARG A 79 13.08 10.91 -5.52
C ARG A 79 12.00 11.95 -5.84
N PHE A 80 10.77 11.73 -5.39
CA PHE A 80 9.68 12.70 -5.54
C PHE A 80 9.95 13.98 -4.75
N GLU A 81 10.38 13.85 -3.49
CA GLU A 81 10.75 15.00 -2.67
C GLU A 81 11.90 15.80 -3.31
N GLU A 82 12.93 15.12 -3.83
CA GLU A 82 14.03 15.76 -4.55
C GLU A 82 13.55 16.49 -5.81
N ALA A 83 12.61 15.90 -6.56
CA ALA A 83 12.02 16.53 -7.73
C ALA A 83 11.22 17.80 -7.36
N VAL A 84 10.46 17.75 -6.26
CA VAL A 84 9.77 18.93 -5.70
C VAL A 84 10.77 20.01 -5.29
N ALA A 85 11.82 19.65 -4.54
CA ALA A 85 12.86 20.59 -4.11
C ALA A 85 13.55 21.27 -5.31
N ARG A 86 13.94 20.49 -6.32
CA ARG A 86 14.56 21.00 -7.55
C ARG A 86 13.63 21.94 -8.31
N HIS A 87 12.33 21.61 -8.37
CA HIS A 87 11.35 22.47 -9.02
C HIS A 87 11.14 23.79 -8.27
N LEU A 88 10.99 23.74 -6.94
CA LEU A 88 10.86 24.93 -6.10
C LEU A 88 12.10 25.83 -6.18
N ALA A 89 13.30 25.24 -6.20
CA ALA A 89 14.57 25.95 -6.36
C ALA A 89 14.70 26.69 -7.71
N SER A 90 13.88 26.34 -8.72
CA SER A 90 13.84 27.06 -9.99
C SER A 90 13.07 28.39 -9.94
N PHE A 91 12.24 28.59 -8.91
CA PHE A 91 11.47 29.82 -8.69
C PHE A 91 12.08 30.73 -7.62
N HIS A 92 12.58 30.13 -6.54
CA HIS A 92 13.11 30.86 -5.39
C HIS A 92 14.36 30.19 -4.85
N GLU A 93 15.19 30.95 -4.14
CA GLU A 93 16.33 30.39 -3.40
C GLU A 93 15.83 29.37 -2.36
N LEU A 94 16.46 28.20 -2.35
CA LEU A 94 16.15 27.09 -1.45
C LEU A 94 17.38 26.79 -0.59
N THR A 95 17.20 26.84 0.73
CA THR A 95 18.25 26.56 1.72
C THR A 95 17.98 25.19 2.35
N THR A 96 18.85 24.21 2.11
CA THR A 96 18.77 22.88 2.75
C THR A 96 19.50 22.90 4.09
N ILE A 97 18.81 22.50 5.17
CA ILE A 97 19.35 22.49 6.53
C ILE A 97 19.95 21.13 6.90
N SER A 98 19.13 20.07 6.84
CA SER A 98 19.55 18.70 7.16
C SER A 98 19.87 17.91 5.89
N ARG A 99 20.88 17.04 5.95
CA ARG A 99 21.27 16.16 4.83
C ARG A 99 21.27 14.69 5.23
N GLU A 100 21.53 14.41 6.50
CA GLU A 100 21.59 13.07 7.06
C GLU A 100 20.43 12.84 8.03
N ALA A 101 20.11 11.58 8.30
CA ALA A 101 19.00 11.24 9.20
C ALA A 101 19.30 11.59 10.66
N GLU A 102 20.56 11.60 11.06
CA GLU A 102 21.02 11.87 12.42
C GLU A 102 20.95 13.36 12.79
N ASP A 103 21.04 14.25 11.79
CA ASP A 103 21.02 15.71 11.93
C ASP A 103 19.78 16.20 12.70
N VAL A 104 18.66 15.48 12.59
CA VAL A 104 17.41 15.83 13.30
C VAL A 104 17.55 15.80 14.83
N ARG A 105 18.63 15.18 15.35
CA ARG A 105 18.98 15.12 16.77
C ARG A 105 20.12 16.06 17.16
N GLU A 106 20.60 16.89 16.25
CA GLU A 106 21.65 17.87 16.50
C GLU A 106 21.07 19.27 16.77
N LEU A 107 21.32 19.80 17.97
CA LEU A 107 20.82 21.12 18.36
C LEU A 107 21.35 22.23 17.43
N GLU A 108 22.60 22.11 16.98
CA GLU A 108 23.19 23.09 16.07
C GLU A 108 22.43 23.17 14.74
N VAL A 109 21.97 22.03 14.21
CA VAL A 109 21.18 21.98 12.98
C VAL A 109 19.80 22.60 13.19
N ALA A 110 19.14 22.31 14.33
CA ALA A 110 17.88 22.99 14.68
C ALA A 110 18.06 24.52 14.81
N GLN A 111 19.19 24.98 15.35
CA GLN A 111 19.52 26.41 15.39
C GLN A 111 19.77 26.99 14.00
N GLN A 112 20.30 26.23 13.04
CA GLN A 112 20.43 26.65 11.65
C GLN A 112 19.05 26.88 11.01
N THR A 113 18.06 26.03 11.30
CA THR A 113 16.66 26.29 10.89
C THR A 113 16.19 27.66 11.39
N PHE A 114 16.37 27.97 12.68
CA PHE A 114 15.97 29.27 13.23
C PHE A 114 16.67 30.45 12.54
N ARG A 115 17.98 30.34 12.29
CA ARG A 115 18.74 31.39 11.59
C ARG A 115 18.16 31.64 10.20
N ALA A 116 17.90 30.57 9.43
CA ALA A 116 17.30 30.69 8.10
C ALA A 116 15.88 31.32 8.14
N LEU A 117 15.06 31.00 9.14
CA LEU A 117 13.76 31.63 9.34
C LEU A 117 13.89 33.14 9.58
N ALA A 118 14.79 33.54 10.49
CA ALA A 118 15.04 34.93 10.88
C ALA A 118 15.67 35.75 9.75
N ASP A 119 16.58 35.15 8.97
CA ASP A 119 17.18 35.75 7.78
C ASP A 119 16.18 35.90 6.62
N GLY A 120 15.01 35.29 6.73
CA GLY A 120 13.95 35.41 5.73
C GLY A 120 14.20 34.55 4.49
N CYS A 121 14.90 33.42 4.60
CA CYS A 121 15.08 32.49 3.48
C CYS A 121 13.74 32.14 2.80
N PRO A 122 13.57 32.31 1.48
CA PRO A 122 12.28 32.08 0.82
C PRO A 122 11.70 30.67 1.03
N ILE A 123 12.56 29.66 0.90
CA ILE A 123 12.23 28.24 1.06
C ILE A 123 13.36 27.58 1.85
N ILE A 124 12.99 26.88 2.92
CA ILE A 124 13.91 26.08 3.74
C ILE A 124 13.52 24.62 3.55
N HIS A 125 14.47 23.80 3.11
CA HIS A 125 14.27 22.37 2.85
C HIS A 125 14.92 21.53 3.96
N GLN A 126 14.26 20.44 4.35
CA GLN A 126 14.70 19.55 5.43
C GLN A 126 14.97 20.31 6.74
N ALA A 127 14.00 21.12 7.16
CA ALA A 127 14.09 22.00 8.31
C ALA A 127 13.93 21.23 9.62
N VAL A 128 14.98 21.15 10.43
CA VAL A 128 14.95 20.48 11.74
C VAL A 128 14.16 21.32 12.75
N LEU A 129 13.14 20.69 13.34
CA LEU A 129 12.20 21.30 14.28
C LEU A 129 12.12 20.48 15.56
N TRP A 130 12.33 21.14 16.70
CA TRP A 130 12.21 20.57 18.04
C TRP A 130 11.10 21.26 18.80
N ASN A 131 10.34 20.48 19.58
CA ASN A 131 9.32 20.99 20.47
C ASN A 131 9.47 20.40 21.88
N PRO A 132 10.17 21.10 22.79
CA PRO A 132 10.34 20.66 24.17
C PRO A 132 9.04 20.58 25.00
N GLU A 133 7.96 21.25 24.59
CA GLU A 133 6.67 21.22 25.30
C GLU A 133 6.00 19.85 25.15
N SER A 134 5.92 19.36 23.92
CA SER A 134 5.36 18.04 23.61
C SER A 134 6.40 16.92 23.57
N MET A 135 7.69 17.27 23.72
CA MET A 135 8.86 16.40 23.51
C MET A 135 8.75 15.66 22.17
N THR A 136 8.50 16.42 21.10
CA THR A 136 8.42 15.91 19.72
C THR A 136 9.41 16.61 18.80
N TYR A 137 9.81 15.94 17.72
CA TYR A 137 10.79 16.48 16.78
C TYR A 137 10.68 15.87 15.38
N GLY A 138 11.40 16.45 14.43
CA GLY A 138 11.67 15.86 13.12
C GLY A 138 12.19 16.90 12.13
N ALA A 139 12.20 16.54 10.85
CA ALA A 139 12.52 17.44 9.76
C ALA A 139 11.27 17.62 8.88
N ALA A 140 10.82 18.87 8.74
CA ALA A 140 9.80 19.19 7.75
C ALA A 140 10.45 19.25 6.36
N ASP A 141 9.81 18.66 5.36
CA ASP A 141 10.36 18.69 3.99
C ASP A 141 10.54 20.15 3.55
N PHE A 142 9.52 21.01 3.70
CA PHE A 142 9.63 22.42 3.35
C PHE A 142 8.99 23.35 4.38
N LEU A 143 9.70 24.41 4.74
CA LEU A 143 9.12 25.62 5.32
C LEU A 143 9.16 26.72 4.27
N ILE A 144 8.00 27.25 3.89
CA ILE A 144 7.87 28.27 2.84
C ILE A 144 7.42 29.57 3.47
N ARG A 145 8.13 30.66 3.16
CA ARG A 145 7.79 32.00 3.64
C ARG A 145 6.43 32.42 3.08
N SER A 146 5.59 33.07 3.89
CA SER A 146 4.16 33.23 3.64
C SER A 146 3.81 33.98 2.35
N ASP A 147 4.59 34.98 1.97
CA ASP A 147 4.47 35.71 0.70
C ASP A 147 4.85 34.84 -0.52
N VAL A 148 5.93 34.07 -0.38
CA VAL A 148 6.41 33.11 -1.39
C VAL A 148 5.40 31.99 -1.58
N PHE A 149 4.84 31.48 -0.48
CA PHE A 149 3.81 30.46 -0.50
C PHE A 149 2.55 30.93 -1.24
N ASP A 150 2.06 32.14 -0.96
CA ASP A 150 0.86 32.69 -1.63
C ASP A 150 1.10 32.91 -3.14
N ALA A 151 2.33 33.24 -3.54
CA ALA A 151 2.70 33.34 -4.95
C ALA A 151 2.73 31.97 -5.66
N LEU A 152 3.26 30.94 -4.99
CA LEU A 152 3.35 29.58 -5.55
C LEU A 152 1.98 28.86 -5.56
N PHE A 153 1.17 29.06 -4.52
CA PHE A 153 -0.07 28.32 -4.28
C PHE A 153 -1.24 29.28 -3.96
N PRO A 154 -1.62 30.16 -4.90
CA PRO A 154 -2.60 31.21 -4.64
C PRO A 154 -3.94 30.65 -4.15
N GLY A 155 -4.52 31.33 -3.14
CA GLY A 155 -5.83 30.97 -2.58
C GLY A 155 -5.83 29.88 -1.51
N HIS A 156 -4.65 29.37 -1.13
CA HIS A 156 -4.54 28.46 0.03
C HIS A 156 -4.48 29.22 1.35
N LEU A 157 -3.95 30.45 1.37
CA LEU A 157 -4.03 31.36 2.52
C LEU A 157 -5.28 32.23 2.45
N ALA A 158 -5.77 32.65 3.62
CA ALA A 158 -6.85 33.62 3.71
C ALA A 158 -6.36 35.01 3.26
N PRO A 159 -7.24 35.89 2.75
CA PRO A 159 -6.85 37.24 2.34
C PRO A 159 -6.13 38.00 3.46
N GLY A 160 -4.93 38.48 3.17
CA GLY A 160 -4.08 39.20 4.12
C GLY A 160 -3.29 38.33 5.10
N GLU A 161 -3.55 37.01 5.16
CA GLU A 161 -2.81 36.07 6.02
C GLU A 161 -1.31 36.10 5.68
N ALA A 162 -0.96 36.11 4.38
CA ALA A 162 0.44 36.14 3.93
C ALA A 162 1.27 37.32 4.48
N ALA A 163 0.63 38.43 4.86
CA ALA A 163 1.29 39.64 5.39
C ALA A 163 1.35 39.68 6.92
N ILE A 164 0.86 38.64 7.61
CA ILE A 164 0.95 38.55 9.07
C ILE A 164 2.41 38.24 9.44
N ALA A 165 3.01 39.11 10.24
CA ALA A 165 4.36 38.95 10.76
C ALA A 165 4.41 37.94 11.90
N ALA A 166 5.43 37.08 11.88
CA ALA A 166 5.81 36.22 12.99
C ALA A 166 6.67 37.02 13.99
N PRO A 167 6.20 37.28 15.23
CA PRO A 167 6.85 38.18 16.18
C PRO A 167 8.32 37.86 16.49
N ASP A 168 8.71 36.59 16.48
CA ASP A 168 10.06 36.16 16.86
C ASP A 168 11.04 36.15 15.68
N LEU A 169 10.60 36.47 14.45
CA LEU A 169 11.46 36.48 13.24
C LEU A 169 11.93 37.87 12.81
N GLY A 170 11.29 38.94 13.30
CA GLY A 170 11.69 40.33 13.00
C GLY A 170 11.38 40.84 11.58
N GLY A 171 10.72 40.04 10.73
CA GLY A 171 10.29 40.42 9.38
C GLY A 171 8.76 40.47 9.20
N PRO A 172 8.25 41.08 8.13
CA PRO A 172 6.80 41.15 7.82
C PRO A 172 6.23 39.84 7.24
N TRP A 173 6.75 38.68 7.66
CA TRP A 173 6.38 37.37 7.16
C TRP A 173 6.26 36.35 8.29
N HIS A 174 5.65 35.22 7.99
CA HIS A 174 5.71 33.99 8.76
C HIS A 174 6.03 32.83 7.81
N TYR A 175 6.17 31.61 8.34
CA TYR A 175 6.40 30.40 7.55
C TYR A 175 5.25 29.41 7.73
N VAL A 176 4.99 28.65 6.68
CA VAL A 176 4.04 27.54 6.66
C VAL A 176 4.76 26.23 6.33
N VAL A 177 4.28 25.14 6.92
CA VAL A 177 4.82 23.79 6.67
C VAL A 177 4.18 23.22 5.40
N VAL A 178 5.02 22.71 4.49
CA VAL A 178 4.62 21.88 3.36
C VAL A 178 5.43 20.59 3.39
N ASP A 179 4.74 19.45 3.36
CA ASP A 179 5.36 18.12 3.41
C ASP A 179 5.00 17.35 2.13
N ALA A 180 6.00 16.79 1.45
CA ALA A 180 5.84 16.11 0.19
C ALA A 180 5.71 14.60 0.41
N LYS A 181 4.69 13.98 -0.22
CA LYS A 181 4.49 12.53 -0.16
C LYS A 181 4.18 11.99 -1.54
N PHE A 182 4.88 10.93 -1.93
CA PHE A 182 4.64 10.23 -3.20
C PHE A 182 3.31 9.46 -3.16
N THR A 183 2.21 10.21 -3.27
CA THR A 183 0.84 9.71 -3.13
C THR A 183 -0.13 10.58 -3.94
N THR A 184 -1.31 10.03 -4.23
CA THR A 184 -2.45 10.85 -4.65
C THR A 184 -3.14 11.38 -3.40
N VAL A 185 -3.28 12.69 -3.28
CA VAL A 185 -4.00 13.26 -2.15
C VAL A 185 -5.50 13.28 -2.44
N HIS A 186 -6.25 12.58 -1.62
CA HIS A 186 -7.71 12.57 -1.66
C HIS A 186 -8.23 13.65 -0.71
N ALA A 187 -8.74 14.73 -1.28
CA ALA A 187 -9.24 15.88 -0.54
C ALA A 187 -10.77 15.88 -0.44
N SER A 188 -11.27 16.35 0.71
CA SER A 188 -12.69 16.66 0.91
C SER A 188 -13.13 17.80 -0.02
N LYS A 189 -14.44 18.07 -0.12
CA LYS A 189 -14.94 19.22 -0.92
C LYS A 189 -14.35 20.57 -0.50
N GLN A 190 -13.92 20.69 0.75
CA GLN A 190 -13.31 21.88 1.33
C GLN A 190 -11.79 21.93 1.13
N GLY A 191 -11.19 20.89 0.55
CA GLY A 191 -9.74 20.80 0.30
C GLY A 191 -8.96 20.15 1.44
N GLU A 192 -9.63 19.64 2.47
CA GLU A 192 -8.99 18.98 3.61
C GLU A 192 -8.56 17.56 3.25
N VAL A 193 -7.35 17.15 3.67
CA VAL A 193 -6.86 15.79 3.52
C VAL A 193 -7.76 14.81 4.29
N GLY A 194 -8.18 13.73 3.62
CA GLY A 194 -8.99 12.66 4.21
C GLY A 194 -8.29 11.87 5.32
N ASN A 195 -8.99 10.89 5.90
CA ASN A 195 -8.50 10.05 7.01
C ASN A 195 -8.32 8.58 6.61
N SER A 196 -8.06 8.30 5.32
CA SER A 196 -7.87 6.94 4.79
C SER A 196 -6.40 6.67 4.45
N GLY A 197 -6.02 5.38 4.44
CA GLY A 197 -4.67 4.94 4.12
C GLY A 197 -3.64 5.57 5.06
N SER A 198 -2.56 6.11 4.49
CA SER A 198 -1.49 6.77 5.25
C SER A 198 -1.83 8.21 5.71
N SER A 199 -2.98 8.75 5.32
CA SER A 199 -3.32 10.16 5.57
C SER A 199 -3.34 10.56 7.05
N PRO A 200 -3.87 9.74 8.00
CA PRO A 200 -3.79 10.08 9.43
C PRO A 200 -2.35 10.31 9.92
N ALA A 201 -1.40 9.48 9.47
CA ALA A 201 0.00 9.63 9.81
C ALA A 201 0.61 10.92 9.21
N TYR A 202 0.24 11.28 7.98
CA TYR A 202 0.69 12.54 7.37
C TYR A 202 0.14 13.77 8.10
N LYS A 203 -1.15 13.74 8.51
CA LYS A 203 -1.76 14.83 9.29
C LYS A 203 -1.05 15.02 10.63
N ALA A 204 -0.73 13.93 11.32
CA ALA A 204 0.02 13.97 12.57
C ALA A 204 1.45 14.51 12.40
N GLN A 205 2.15 14.12 11.33
CA GLN A 205 3.49 14.67 11.03
C GLN A 205 3.43 16.19 10.80
N LEU A 206 2.52 16.64 9.95
CA LEU A 206 2.29 18.06 9.69
C LEU A 206 1.90 18.83 10.96
N TYR A 207 1.11 18.23 11.85
CA TYR A 207 0.77 18.82 13.14
C TYR A 207 2.01 19.02 14.02
N VAL A 208 2.84 17.97 14.18
CA VAL A 208 4.08 18.05 14.97
C VAL A 208 5.00 19.16 14.45
N TYR A 209 5.18 19.26 13.13
CA TYR A 209 6.00 20.30 12.53
C TYR A 209 5.39 21.69 12.72
N ASN A 210 4.09 21.85 12.52
CA ASN A 210 3.42 23.14 12.66
C ASN A 210 3.43 23.63 14.11
N ASP A 211 3.25 22.73 15.09
CA ASP A 211 3.30 23.05 16.52
C ASP A 211 4.71 23.49 16.95
N ALA A 212 5.75 22.78 16.51
CA ALA A 212 7.13 23.18 16.74
C ALA A 212 7.47 24.53 16.09
N LEU A 213 7.08 24.71 14.82
CA LEU A 213 7.28 25.95 14.08
C LEU A 213 6.56 27.13 14.74
N ALA A 214 5.32 26.92 15.22
CA ALA A 214 4.52 27.96 15.84
C ALA A 214 5.22 28.58 17.05
N ARG A 215 5.83 27.74 17.90
CA ARG A 215 6.62 28.17 19.05
C ARG A 215 7.87 28.92 18.61
N LEU A 216 8.57 28.42 17.59
CA LEU A 216 9.83 28.97 17.10
C LEU A 216 9.71 30.36 16.45
N GLN A 217 8.60 30.61 15.75
CA GLN A 217 8.37 31.89 15.04
C GLN A 217 7.45 32.86 15.81
N GLY A 218 6.77 32.39 16.87
CA GLY A 218 5.84 33.19 17.66
C GLY A 218 4.47 33.44 17.00
N TYR A 219 4.19 32.74 15.90
CA TYR A 219 2.92 32.79 15.18
C TYR A 219 2.51 31.36 14.85
N ALA A 220 1.27 31.00 15.18
CA ALA A 220 0.71 29.67 14.93
C ALA A 220 -0.10 29.66 13.62
N PRO A 221 0.43 29.09 12.53
CA PRO A 221 -0.36 28.91 11.32
C PRO A 221 -1.53 27.97 11.61
N ARG A 222 -2.71 28.32 11.08
CA ARG A 222 -3.93 27.51 11.31
C ARG A 222 -3.94 26.20 10.53
N ARG A 223 -3.07 26.11 9.53
CA ARG A 223 -3.02 25.04 8.54
C ARG A 223 -1.59 24.73 8.17
N ALA A 224 -1.38 23.46 7.88
CA ALA A 224 -0.19 22.94 7.21
C ALA A 224 -0.62 22.21 5.94
N PHE A 225 0.31 21.94 5.03
CA PHE A 225 -0.03 21.48 3.69
C PHE A 225 0.68 20.19 3.32
N LEU A 226 -0.07 19.25 2.79
CA LEU A 226 0.47 18.07 2.11
C LEU A 226 0.64 18.40 0.63
N LEU A 227 1.73 17.98 0.01
CA LEU A 227 1.95 18.01 -1.43
C LEU A 227 2.06 16.57 -1.94
N GLY A 228 1.11 16.15 -2.78
CA GLY A 228 1.17 14.86 -3.47
C GLY A 228 1.50 14.99 -4.94
N ARG A 229 1.84 13.85 -5.56
CA ARG A 229 2.12 13.77 -7.01
C ARG A 229 0.87 14.04 -7.87
N SER A 230 -0.31 13.86 -7.29
CA SER A 230 -1.60 14.11 -7.92
C SER A 230 -2.70 14.28 -6.88
N TRP A 231 -3.89 14.70 -7.33
CA TRP A 231 -4.99 15.12 -6.49
C TRP A 231 -6.31 14.55 -6.97
N GLU A 232 -7.18 14.24 -6.01
CA GLU A 232 -8.58 13.95 -6.26
C GLU A 232 -9.46 14.75 -5.33
N GLN A 233 -10.45 15.43 -5.90
CA GLN A 233 -11.47 16.14 -5.13
C GLN A 233 -12.82 15.99 -5.84
N SER A 234 -13.80 15.42 -5.15
CA SER A 234 -15.09 15.08 -5.76
C SER A 234 -14.89 14.18 -7.00
N SER A 235 -15.27 14.64 -8.20
CA SER A 235 -15.07 13.93 -9.47
C SER A 235 -13.84 14.40 -10.25
N GLU A 236 -13.16 15.45 -9.79
CA GLU A 236 -12.00 16.01 -10.47
C GLU A 236 -10.73 15.25 -10.07
N ARG A 237 -9.92 14.91 -11.07
CA ARG A 237 -8.61 14.31 -10.91
C ARG A 237 -7.57 15.18 -11.61
N VAL A 238 -6.55 15.58 -10.87
CA VAL A 238 -5.47 16.44 -11.36
C VAL A 238 -4.15 15.71 -11.20
N THR A 239 -3.40 15.55 -12.29
CA THR A 239 -2.13 14.83 -12.35
C THR A 239 -0.91 15.73 -12.17
N ASN A 240 -1.11 17.03 -11.95
CA ASN A 240 -0.04 17.98 -11.71
C ASN A 240 0.14 18.21 -10.20
N ALA A 241 1.34 17.95 -9.69
CA ALA A 241 1.68 18.05 -8.27
C ALA A 241 1.55 19.48 -7.71
N MET A 242 1.88 20.49 -8.51
CA MET A 242 1.98 21.90 -8.09
C MET A 242 0.67 22.67 -8.22
N LYS A 243 -0.36 22.09 -8.86
CA LYS A 243 -1.65 22.78 -9.05
C LYS A 243 -2.46 22.96 -7.77
N ARG A 244 -2.24 22.12 -6.76
CA ARG A 244 -3.01 22.14 -5.51
C ARG A 244 -2.24 21.57 -4.35
N LEU A 245 -2.63 21.94 -3.14
CA LEU A 245 -2.16 21.35 -1.89
C LEU A 245 -3.33 20.81 -1.06
N GLY A 246 -3.00 19.84 -0.22
CA GLY A 246 -3.94 19.18 0.68
C GLY A 246 -3.88 19.90 2.01
N GLN A 247 -5.00 20.46 2.44
CA GLN A 247 -5.02 21.24 3.66
C GLN A 247 -5.15 20.32 4.88
N VAL A 248 -4.34 20.56 5.90
CA VAL A 248 -4.47 19.93 7.21
C VAL A 248 -4.74 21.02 8.23
N SER A 249 -5.93 21.02 8.80
CA SER A 249 -6.31 21.95 9.86
C SER A 249 -5.65 21.55 11.18
N MET A 250 -5.12 22.52 11.91
CA MET A 250 -4.56 22.30 13.25
C MET A 250 -5.69 22.25 14.27
N SER A 251 -6.35 21.09 14.35
CA SER A 251 -7.54 20.89 15.20
C SER A 251 -7.23 20.10 16.47
N ALA A 252 -8.09 20.23 17.47
CA ALA A 252 -7.96 19.51 18.73
C ALA A 252 -8.06 17.99 18.54
N GLU A 253 -8.80 17.51 17.53
CA GLU A 253 -8.89 16.09 17.20
C GLU A 253 -7.54 15.53 16.76
N VAL A 254 -6.82 16.23 15.87
CA VAL A 254 -5.47 15.82 15.44
C VAL A 254 -4.49 15.86 16.61
N GLN A 255 -4.60 16.88 17.47
CA GLN A 255 -3.78 16.99 18.67
C GLN A 255 -3.93 15.76 19.58
N VAL A 256 -5.16 15.36 19.88
CA VAL A 256 -5.45 14.18 20.73
C VAL A 256 -4.85 12.91 20.14
N GLU A 257 -4.95 12.73 18.82
CA GLU A 257 -4.35 11.57 18.13
C GLU A 257 -2.81 11.58 18.20
N VAL A 258 -2.18 12.74 18.03
CA VAL A 258 -0.73 12.93 18.15
C VAL A 258 -0.26 12.62 19.57
N GLU A 259 -0.94 13.14 20.59
CA GLU A 259 -0.63 12.91 21.99
C GLU A 259 -0.75 11.43 22.36
N ALA A 260 -1.82 10.76 21.92
CA ALA A 260 -2.01 9.33 22.14
C ALA A 260 -0.92 8.49 21.46
N ALA A 261 -0.56 8.83 20.21
CA ALA A 261 0.51 8.15 19.49
C ALA A 261 1.89 8.37 20.17
N ALA A 262 2.19 9.58 20.63
CA ALA A 262 3.44 9.86 21.33
C ALA A 262 3.50 9.12 22.69
N ALA A 263 2.38 9.06 23.42
CA ALA A 263 2.27 8.29 24.66
C ALA A 263 2.49 6.79 24.42
N TRP A 264 1.95 6.24 23.31
CA TRP A 264 2.22 4.86 22.91
C TRP A 264 3.72 4.61 22.71
N VAL A 265 4.41 5.44 21.93
CA VAL A 265 5.85 5.26 21.65
C VAL A 265 6.66 5.29 22.96
N ARG A 266 6.35 6.20 23.88
CA ARG A 266 7.02 6.28 25.19
C ARG A 266 6.78 5.03 26.03
N ARG A 267 5.52 4.59 26.14
CA ARG A 267 5.14 3.38 26.87
C ARG A 267 5.78 2.13 26.27
N LEU A 268 5.81 2.04 24.94
CA LEU A 268 6.49 0.95 24.24
C LEU A 268 7.97 0.87 24.62
N ARG A 269 8.67 2.00 24.70
CA ARG A 269 10.10 2.03 25.10
C ARG A 269 10.30 1.65 26.56
N SER A 270 9.43 2.11 27.46
CA SER A 270 9.59 1.91 28.91
C SER A 270 9.13 0.53 29.40
N GLU A 271 8.05 0.00 28.82
CA GLU A 271 7.36 -1.21 29.30
C GLU A 271 7.42 -2.37 28.29
N GLY A 272 7.67 -2.08 27.01
CA GLY A 272 7.47 -3.02 25.90
C GLY A 272 8.29 -4.30 25.97
N ALA A 273 9.45 -4.27 26.62
CA ALA A 273 10.30 -5.43 26.83
C ALA A 273 9.58 -6.57 27.60
N GLN A 274 8.56 -6.26 28.41
CA GLN A 274 7.81 -7.24 29.19
C GLN A 274 6.58 -7.79 28.45
N TRP A 275 6.16 -7.16 27.35
CA TRP A 275 4.98 -7.59 26.61
C TRP A 275 5.29 -8.77 25.70
N ARG A 276 4.28 -9.60 25.42
CA ARG A 276 4.41 -10.74 24.51
C ARG A 276 3.18 -10.82 23.61
N PRO A 277 3.33 -11.07 22.30
CA PRO A 277 2.20 -11.31 21.41
C PRO A 277 1.64 -12.74 21.53
N LEU A 278 2.45 -13.69 21.98
CA LEU A 278 2.13 -15.12 22.07
C LEU A 278 2.34 -15.66 23.49
N PRO A 279 1.62 -16.74 23.90
CA PRO A 279 0.54 -17.43 23.18
C PRO A 279 -0.80 -16.66 23.19
N THR A 280 -0.87 -15.58 23.95
CA THR A 280 -1.96 -14.60 23.90
C THR A 280 -1.34 -13.22 24.12
N PRO A 281 -1.77 -12.18 23.38
CA PRO A 281 -1.25 -10.84 23.58
C PRO A 281 -1.41 -10.37 25.03
N THR A 282 -0.30 -9.97 25.66
CA THR A 282 -0.32 -9.48 27.05
C THR A 282 -1.02 -8.12 27.19
N ILE A 283 -1.12 -7.37 26.10
CA ILE A 283 -1.84 -6.11 26.00
C ILE A 283 -2.63 -6.07 24.68
N PRO A 284 -3.74 -5.30 24.60
CA PRO A 284 -4.55 -5.21 23.40
C PRO A 284 -3.79 -4.75 22.14
N GLU A 285 -2.78 -3.89 22.30
CA GLU A 285 -2.01 -3.31 21.19
C GLU A 285 -1.06 -4.30 20.51
N LEU A 286 -0.84 -5.49 21.07
CA LEU A 286 -0.05 -6.55 20.43
C LEU A 286 -0.89 -7.54 19.62
N TRP A 287 -2.20 -7.34 19.58
CA TRP A 287 -3.03 -8.10 18.66
C TRP A 287 -2.66 -7.76 17.20
N PRO A 288 -2.51 -8.75 16.30
CA PRO A 288 -2.08 -8.49 14.93
C PRO A 288 -3.00 -7.55 14.15
N SER A 289 -2.42 -6.76 13.25
CA SER A 289 -3.11 -5.73 12.50
C SER A 289 -2.40 -5.43 11.17
N GLY A 290 -2.48 -6.37 10.23
CA GLY A 290 -1.70 -6.29 8.99
C GLY A 290 -0.19 -6.46 9.26
N GLY A 291 0.54 -6.93 8.26
CA GLY A 291 2.00 -6.98 8.31
C GLY A 291 2.57 -5.78 7.54
N ASP A 292 3.51 -5.06 8.13
CA ASP A 292 4.37 -4.14 7.39
C ASP A 292 5.76 -4.77 7.28
N TRP A 293 6.40 -4.59 6.13
CA TRP A 293 7.81 -4.90 5.94
C TRP A 293 8.68 -4.21 7.01
N PRO A 294 9.70 -4.88 7.60
CA PRO A 294 10.23 -6.21 7.27
C PRO A 294 9.71 -7.31 8.21
N TRP A 295 8.46 -7.23 8.68
CA TRP A 295 7.92 -8.17 9.67
C TRP A 295 6.69 -8.92 9.17
N GLU A 296 6.48 -9.00 7.87
CA GLU A 296 5.28 -9.60 7.28
C GLU A 296 5.19 -11.09 7.63
N ASN A 297 6.30 -11.82 7.55
CA ASN A 297 6.31 -13.24 7.93
C ASN A 297 6.12 -13.45 9.44
N ALA A 298 6.73 -12.61 10.27
CA ALA A 298 6.55 -12.68 11.73
C ALA A 298 5.09 -12.39 12.14
N VAL A 299 4.45 -11.39 11.54
CA VAL A 299 3.03 -11.11 11.77
C VAL A 299 2.17 -12.27 11.30
N LYS A 300 2.46 -12.86 10.13
CA LYS A 300 1.74 -14.05 9.65
C LYS A 300 1.89 -15.22 10.62
N GLN A 301 3.10 -15.47 11.12
CA GLN A 301 3.35 -16.49 12.14
C GLN A 301 2.50 -16.24 13.41
N ILE A 302 2.48 -15.01 13.93
CA ILE A 302 1.68 -14.66 15.12
C ILE A 302 0.18 -14.87 14.84
N VAL A 303 -0.31 -14.42 13.69
CA VAL A 303 -1.71 -14.63 13.26
C VAL A 303 -2.03 -16.13 13.16
N ASP A 304 -1.07 -16.93 12.68
CA ASP A 304 -1.19 -18.38 12.57
C ASP A 304 -1.28 -19.06 13.93
N GLU A 305 -0.37 -18.75 14.84
CA GLU A 305 -0.30 -19.33 16.19
C GLU A 305 -1.45 -18.89 17.09
N LEU A 306 -1.94 -17.65 16.95
CA LEU A 306 -3.10 -17.17 17.70
C LEU A 306 -4.42 -17.73 17.18
N GLU A 307 -4.43 -18.35 15.99
CA GLU A 307 -5.65 -18.62 15.25
C GLU A 307 -6.51 -17.34 15.16
N ASP A 308 -5.86 -16.21 14.86
CA ASP A 308 -6.49 -14.90 14.99
C ASP A 308 -7.67 -14.75 14.02
N LEU A 309 -8.72 -14.07 14.51
CA LEU A 309 -9.97 -13.89 13.77
C LEU A 309 -9.80 -13.13 12.46
N THR A 310 -8.74 -12.32 12.30
CA THR A 310 -8.48 -11.56 11.07
C THR A 310 -8.12 -12.42 9.86
N LYS A 311 -7.84 -13.71 10.06
CA LYS A 311 -7.74 -14.68 8.96
C LYS A 311 -9.06 -14.86 8.21
N LEU A 312 -10.17 -14.73 8.93
CA LEU A 312 -11.49 -15.05 8.40
C LEU A 312 -11.95 -13.99 7.40
N TRP A 313 -12.49 -14.47 6.29
CA TRP A 313 -13.13 -13.61 5.31
C TRP A 313 -14.15 -12.66 5.95
N GLN A 314 -14.06 -11.37 5.61
CA GLN A 314 -14.88 -10.29 6.16
C GLN A 314 -14.64 -9.96 7.65
N VAL A 315 -13.62 -10.48 8.31
CA VAL A 315 -13.33 -10.13 9.71
C VAL A 315 -12.08 -9.25 9.76
N GLY A 316 -12.27 -7.93 9.77
CA GLY A 316 -11.17 -6.97 9.99
C GLY A 316 -10.83 -6.79 11.47
N THR A 317 -9.78 -6.02 11.76
CA THR A 317 -9.31 -5.73 13.13
C THR A 317 -10.40 -5.19 14.04
N GLU A 318 -11.27 -4.31 13.56
CA GLU A 318 -12.39 -3.76 14.35
C GLU A 318 -13.37 -4.86 14.83
N ARG A 319 -13.71 -5.81 13.94
CA ARG A 319 -14.57 -6.95 14.27
C ARG A 319 -13.86 -7.90 15.24
N ARG A 320 -12.57 -8.17 15.01
CA ARG A 320 -11.72 -8.96 15.92
C ARG A 320 -11.68 -8.35 17.31
N ASP A 321 -11.40 -7.05 17.43
CA ASP A 321 -11.29 -6.36 18.73
C ASP A 321 -12.61 -6.42 19.50
N LYS A 322 -13.75 -6.31 18.79
CA LYS A 322 -15.08 -6.47 19.41
C LYS A 322 -15.31 -7.90 19.91
N ALA A 323 -14.93 -8.91 19.13
CA ALA A 323 -15.05 -10.31 19.50
C ALA A 323 -14.17 -10.66 20.70
N VAL A 324 -12.92 -10.18 20.74
CA VAL A 324 -11.99 -10.35 21.86
C VAL A 324 -12.55 -9.75 23.15
N ARG A 325 -13.18 -8.56 23.09
CA ARG A 325 -13.88 -7.98 24.25
C ARG A 325 -15.05 -8.82 24.76
N ASN A 326 -15.62 -9.68 23.90
CA ASN A 326 -16.67 -10.63 24.27
C ASN A 326 -16.12 -12.02 24.63
N GLY A 327 -14.79 -12.17 24.75
CA GLY A 327 -14.14 -13.43 25.13
C GLY A 327 -13.83 -14.38 23.97
N ILE A 328 -14.07 -13.98 22.71
CA ILE A 328 -13.79 -14.79 21.53
C ILE A 328 -12.44 -14.38 20.95
N THR A 329 -11.41 -15.21 21.13
CA THR A 329 -10.02 -14.85 20.78
C THR A 329 -9.44 -15.64 19.61
N SER A 330 -10.05 -16.76 19.22
CA SER A 330 -9.59 -17.62 18.12
C SER A 330 -10.76 -17.93 17.18
N TRP A 331 -10.46 -18.08 15.87
CA TRP A 331 -11.46 -18.58 14.91
C TRP A 331 -11.83 -20.04 15.15
N HIS A 332 -11.13 -20.78 16.00
CA HIS A 332 -11.51 -22.13 16.39
C HIS A 332 -12.48 -22.16 17.58
N ASP A 333 -12.69 -21.02 18.26
CA ASP A 333 -13.66 -20.90 19.36
C ASP A 333 -15.08 -21.29 18.89
N PRO A 334 -15.79 -22.23 19.55
CA PRO A 334 -17.16 -22.60 19.22
C PRO A 334 -18.15 -21.42 19.20
N GLN A 335 -17.86 -20.34 19.94
CA GLN A 335 -18.67 -19.13 19.98
C GLN A 335 -18.37 -18.17 18.82
N ALA A 336 -17.26 -18.34 18.08
CA ALA A 336 -17.01 -17.57 16.87
C ALA A 336 -17.99 -18.04 15.78
N THR A 337 -19.03 -17.26 15.54
CA THR A 337 -20.01 -17.42 14.48
C THR A 337 -19.98 -16.16 13.62
N ALA A 338 -20.53 -16.19 12.42
CA ALA A 338 -20.60 -14.99 11.61
C ALA A 338 -21.35 -13.86 12.33
N GLU A 339 -22.41 -14.19 13.07
CA GLU A 339 -23.15 -13.23 13.88
C GLU A 339 -22.33 -12.65 15.05
N SER A 340 -21.65 -13.49 15.83
CA SER A 340 -20.86 -13.02 16.97
C SER A 340 -19.64 -12.19 16.54
N LEU A 341 -19.15 -12.43 15.33
CA LEU A 341 -18.10 -11.65 14.66
C LEU A 341 -18.63 -10.42 13.91
N GLY A 342 -19.93 -10.13 13.97
CA GLY A 342 -20.55 -8.95 13.38
C GLY A 342 -20.69 -8.98 11.85
N VAL A 343 -20.69 -10.18 11.26
CA VAL A 343 -20.94 -10.45 9.84
C VAL A 343 -22.37 -10.97 9.66
N THR A 344 -23.33 -10.05 9.55
CA THR A 344 -24.78 -10.35 9.56
C THR A 344 -25.48 -10.10 8.23
N GLY A 345 -24.73 -9.75 7.18
CA GLY A 345 -25.30 -9.49 5.85
C GLY A 345 -25.90 -10.77 5.24
N PRO A 346 -27.05 -10.70 4.55
CA PRO A 346 -27.74 -11.89 4.02
C PRO A 346 -26.91 -12.70 3.02
N SER A 347 -25.97 -12.06 2.32
CA SER A 347 -25.02 -12.72 1.43
C SER A 347 -23.68 -13.05 2.09
N THR A 348 -23.26 -12.33 3.12
CA THR A 348 -21.93 -12.50 3.75
C THR A 348 -21.96 -13.46 4.93
N GLN A 349 -23.04 -13.47 5.70
CA GLN A 349 -23.20 -14.33 6.87
C GLN A 349 -23.13 -15.82 6.47
N PRO A 350 -23.89 -16.32 5.47
CA PRO A 350 -23.83 -17.73 5.10
C PRO A 350 -22.45 -18.16 4.57
N VAL A 351 -21.73 -17.24 3.91
CA VAL A 351 -20.37 -17.50 3.41
C VAL A 351 -19.40 -17.73 4.56
N LEU A 352 -19.40 -16.83 5.56
CA LEU A 352 -18.50 -16.96 6.70
C LEU A 352 -18.85 -18.18 7.55
N GLU A 353 -20.13 -18.48 7.74
CA GLU A 353 -20.53 -19.72 8.42
C GLU A 353 -20.02 -20.96 7.68
N ALA A 354 -20.11 -21.00 6.35
CA ALA A 354 -19.57 -22.10 5.56
C ALA A 354 -18.04 -22.24 5.71
N ILE A 355 -17.30 -21.12 5.77
CA ILE A 355 -15.85 -21.12 6.04
C ILE A 355 -15.58 -21.71 7.44
N LEU A 356 -16.30 -21.28 8.48
CA LEU A 356 -16.09 -21.79 9.83
C LEU A 356 -16.42 -23.30 9.93
N ASP A 357 -17.53 -23.69 9.32
CA ASP A 357 -18.03 -25.07 9.30
C ASP A 357 -17.06 -26.03 8.58
N VAL A 358 -16.50 -25.67 7.41
CA VAL A 358 -15.57 -26.56 6.67
C VAL A 358 -14.25 -26.79 7.43
N HIS A 359 -13.84 -25.85 8.28
CA HIS A 359 -12.61 -25.94 9.07
C HIS A 359 -12.79 -26.67 10.40
N ARG A 360 -13.97 -26.56 11.03
CA ARG A 360 -14.21 -27.12 12.38
C ARG A 360 -14.84 -28.50 12.38
N ASN A 361 -15.56 -28.86 11.32
CA ASN A 361 -16.34 -30.10 11.28
C ASN A 361 -15.71 -31.16 10.38
N ASP A 362 -15.86 -32.42 10.82
CA ASP A 362 -15.57 -33.59 10.00
C ASP A 362 -16.59 -33.66 8.85
N GLY A 363 -16.10 -33.72 7.62
CA GLY A 363 -16.93 -33.71 6.42
C GLY A 363 -16.11 -33.44 5.16
N PRO A 364 -16.78 -33.22 4.00
CA PRO A 364 -16.10 -32.97 2.73
C PRO A 364 -15.14 -31.78 2.84
N VAL A 365 -13.95 -31.94 2.24
CA VAL A 365 -12.89 -30.92 2.22
C VAL A 365 -13.26 -29.71 1.36
N VAL A 366 -14.15 -29.90 0.38
CA VAL A 366 -14.73 -28.84 -0.46
C VAL A 366 -16.25 -28.89 -0.29
N ARG A 367 -16.89 -27.72 -0.12
CA ARG A 367 -18.34 -27.55 -0.05
C ARG A 367 -18.77 -26.37 -0.94
N PRO A 368 -20.02 -26.32 -1.43
CA PRO A 368 -21.10 -27.32 -1.27
C PRO A 368 -20.84 -28.58 -2.10
N THR A 369 -21.65 -29.63 -1.92
CA THR A 369 -21.55 -30.86 -2.72
C THR A 369 -21.99 -30.70 -4.17
N HIS A 370 -22.80 -29.68 -4.48
CA HIS A 370 -23.19 -29.35 -5.85
C HIS A 370 -23.20 -27.83 -6.02
N VAL A 371 -22.54 -27.30 -7.04
CA VAL A 371 -22.48 -25.86 -7.35
C VAL A 371 -23.42 -25.55 -8.52
N ARG A 372 -24.50 -24.82 -8.22
CA ARG A 372 -25.57 -24.39 -9.14
C ARG A 372 -25.31 -23.01 -9.73
N ALA A 373 -24.54 -22.18 -9.05
CA ALA A 373 -24.21 -20.83 -9.53
C ALA A 373 -23.59 -20.88 -10.93
N ALA A 374 -24.23 -20.19 -11.89
CA ALA A 374 -23.83 -20.13 -13.30
C ALA A 374 -23.59 -21.51 -13.96
N GLU A 375 -24.21 -22.57 -13.45
CA GLU A 375 -23.92 -23.97 -13.84
C GLU A 375 -24.04 -24.21 -15.35
N SER A 376 -25.06 -23.63 -15.99
CA SER A 376 -25.24 -23.73 -17.45
C SER A 376 -24.11 -23.08 -18.26
N GLU A 377 -23.33 -22.18 -17.66
CA GLU A 377 -22.24 -21.47 -18.31
C GLU A 377 -20.89 -22.16 -18.13
N TRP A 378 -20.61 -22.84 -17.01
CA TRP A 378 -19.28 -23.39 -16.78
C TRP A 378 -19.23 -24.91 -16.66
N ARG A 379 -20.34 -25.61 -16.41
CA ARG A 379 -20.31 -27.07 -16.17
C ARG A 379 -20.00 -27.87 -17.43
N ALA A 380 -20.72 -27.59 -18.50
CA ALA A 380 -20.46 -28.22 -19.79
C ALA A 380 -19.13 -27.69 -20.32
N GLN A 381 -18.20 -28.59 -20.60
CA GLN A 381 -16.92 -28.25 -21.21
C GLN A 381 -17.10 -28.15 -22.73
N PRO A 382 -17.04 -26.95 -23.33
CA PRO A 382 -17.04 -26.78 -24.78
C PRO A 382 -15.69 -27.23 -25.37
N PRO A 383 -15.57 -27.33 -26.70
CA PRO A 383 -14.32 -27.73 -27.37
C PRO A 383 -13.12 -26.85 -27.02
N LEU A 384 -13.35 -25.57 -26.72
CA LEU A 384 -12.29 -24.61 -26.42
C LEU A 384 -12.73 -23.63 -25.33
N GLU A 385 -11.85 -23.46 -24.35
CA GLU A 385 -11.89 -22.44 -23.30
C GLU A 385 -10.47 -21.95 -23.07
N PHE A 386 -10.34 -20.69 -22.71
CA PHE A 386 -9.07 -20.10 -22.33
C PHE A 386 -9.06 -19.78 -20.84
N PHE A 387 -7.90 -19.97 -20.21
CA PHE A 387 -7.62 -19.57 -18.84
C PHE A 387 -6.53 -18.52 -18.91
N VAL A 388 -6.82 -17.32 -18.40
CA VAL A 388 -6.03 -16.12 -18.65
C VAL A 388 -5.72 -15.42 -17.35
N ASP A 389 -4.47 -15.01 -17.21
CA ASP A 389 -3.97 -14.21 -16.11
C ASP A 389 -3.02 -13.14 -16.65
N PHE A 390 -3.12 -11.91 -16.12
CA PHE A 390 -2.35 -10.76 -16.58
C PHE A 390 -1.44 -10.23 -15.48
N GLU A 391 -0.19 -9.96 -15.83
CA GLU A 391 0.69 -9.13 -15.02
C GLU A 391 0.76 -7.71 -15.59
N TYR A 392 0.70 -6.74 -14.68
CA TYR A 392 0.74 -5.33 -15.05
C TYR A 392 1.60 -4.52 -14.08
N VAL A 393 2.23 -3.48 -14.61
CA VAL A 393 2.87 -2.43 -13.82
C VAL A 393 1.93 -1.24 -13.68
N THR A 394 2.15 -0.44 -12.65
CA THR A 394 1.45 0.83 -12.41
C THR A 394 2.36 2.03 -12.66
N ASP A 395 1.80 3.23 -12.61
CA ASP A 395 2.56 4.47 -12.74
C ASP A 395 3.30 4.90 -11.46
N LEU A 396 3.66 3.93 -10.60
CA LEU A 396 4.46 4.17 -9.40
C LEU A 396 5.96 4.26 -9.71
N LYS A 397 6.43 3.67 -10.81
CA LYS A 397 7.78 3.94 -11.36
C LYS A 397 7.76 5.20 -12.20
N ASP A 398 7.90 6.32 -11.52
CA ASP A 398 8.06 7.65 -12.10
C ASP A 398 9.56 8.00 -12.15
N ASP A 399 10.01 8.58 -13.27
CA ASP A 399 11.38 9.08 -13.43
C ASP A 399 11.50 10.60 -13.15
N PHE A 400 10.36 11.26 -12.95
CA PHE A 400 10.21 12.69 -12.67
C PHE A 400 10.75 13.61 -13.77
N SER A 401 10.99 13.11 -14.99
CA SER A 401 11.46 13.89 -16.13
C SER A 401 10.43 14.93 -16.61
N THR A 402 9.14 14.68 -16.36
CA THR A 402 8.02 15.56 -16.71
C THR A 402 7.45 16.35 -15.52
N PHE A 403 8.11 16.31 -14.36
CA PHE A 403 7.65 17.03 -13.16
C PHE A 403 7.41 18.52 -13.49
N PRO A 404 6.26 19.12 -13.12
CA PRO A 404 5.32 18.68 -12.08
C PRO A 404 4.16 17.79 -12.55
N GLU A 405 4.12 17.39 -13.82
CA GLU A 405 3.15 16.39 -14.27
C GLU A 405 3.58 14.99 -13.81
N ARG A 406 2.64 14.24 -13.24
CA ARG A 406 2.79 12.83 -12.88
C ARG A 406 3.27 12.03 -14.08
N GLY A 407 4.41 11.37 -13.94
CA GLY A 407 4.94 10.42 -14.89
C GLY A 407 4.59 8.98 -14.50
N GLY A 408 5.42 8.06 -15.00
CA GLY A 408 5.18 6.62 -14.90
C GLY A 408 4.03 6.14 -15.78
N GLN A 409 3.90 4.83 -15.93
CA GLN A 409 2.89 4.26 -16.82
C GLN A 409 2.31 2.94 -16.31
N THR A 410 1.00 2.80 -16.48
CA THR A 410 0.33 1.50 -16.35
C THR A 410 0.46 0.73 -17.66
N ILE A 411 1.02 -0.48 -17.61
CA ILE A 411 1.23 -1.37 -18.76
C ILE A 411 0.89 -2.80 -18.36
N ILE A 412 0.08 -3.49 -19.15
CA ILE A 412 0.00 -4.96 -19.13
C ILE A 412 1.27 -5.47 -19.79
N PHE A 413 2.19 -6.02 -18.99
CA PHE A 413 3.51 -6.41 -19.48
C PHE A 413 3.61 -7.90 -19.80
N MET A 414 2.70 -8.71 -19.26
CA MET A 414 2.63 -10.15 -19.51
C MET A 414 1.19 -10.64 -19.53
N ILE A 415 0.88 -11.49 -20.51
CA ILE A 415 -0.40 -12.18 -20.63
C ILE A 415 -0.13 -13.68 -20.71
N GLY A 416 -0.62 -14.43 -19.72
CA GLY A 416 -0.69 -15.87 -19.75
C GLY A 416 -1.98 -16.32 -20.40
N CYS A 417 -1.93 -17.30 -21.29
CA CYS A 417 -3.10 -17.86 -21.93
C CYS A 417 -2.94 -19.36 -22.10
N GLY A 418 -3.69 -20.12 -21.31
CA GLY A 418 -3.70 -21.57 -21.36
C GLY A 418 -5.02 -22.14 -21.89
N HIS A 419 -4.94 -23.31 -22.52
CA HIS A 419 -6.10 -24.09 -22.97
C HIS A 419 -5.79 -25.59 -22.92
N MET A 420 -6.85 -26.41 -22.98
CA MET A 420 -6.72 -27.85 -23.12
C MET A 420 -6.83 -28.27 -24.58
N GLU A 421 -5.92 -29.12 -25.04
CA GLU A 421 -5.97 -29.71 -26.37
C GLU A 421 -5.62 -31.20 -26.28
N ASN A 422 -6.51 -32.08 -26.75
CA ASN A 422 -6.32 -33.54 -26.70
C ASN A 422 -6.01 -34.10 -25.30
N GLY A 423 -6.55 -33.46 -24.26
CA GLY A 423 -6.30 -33.84 -22.85
C GLY A 423 -4.98 -33.30 -22.28
N GLU A 424 -4.20 -32.56 -23.05
CA GLU A 424 -2.96 -31.93 -22.60
C GLU A 424 -3.14 -30.43 -22.37
N TRP A 425 -2.44 -29.90 -21.37
CA TRP A 425 -2.35 -28.46 -21.14
C TRP A 425 -1.41 -27.83 -22.17
N LYS A 426 -1.87 -26.76 -22.81
CA LYS A 426 -1.09 -25.92 -23.72
C LYS A 426 -1.11 -24.50 -23.19
N PHE A 427 0.08 -23.94 -23.01
CA PHE A 427 0.27 -22.58 -22.50
C PHE A 427 1.04 -21.73 -23.52
N ALA A 428 0.61 -20.48 -23.64
CA ALA A 428 1.32 -19.45 -24.37
C ALA A 428 1.40 -18.19 -23.50
N GLN A 429 2.55 -17.53 -23.58
CA GLN A 429 2.82 -16.29 -22.86
C GLN A 429 3.16 -15.17 -23.84
N PHE A 430 2.63 -13.99 -23.58
CA PHE A 430 2.87 -12.79 -24.39
C PHE A 430 3.44 -11.71 -23.49
N THR A 431 4.76 -11.54 -23.53
CA THR A 431 5.49 -10.55 -22.74
C THR A 431 5.96 -9.40 -23.62
N THR A 432 5.84 -8.19 -23.09
CA THR A 432 6.32 -6.98 -23.74
C THR A 432 7.84 -6.98 -23.87
N ASP A 433 8.38 -6.36 -24.94
CA ASP A 433 9.84 -6.21 -25.07
C ASP A 433 10.41 -5.18 -24.08
N ARG A 434 9.60 -4.17 -23.75
CA ARG A 434 9.86 -3.03 -22.86
C ARG A 434 8.55 -2.61 -22.19
N LEU A 435 8.63 -1.93 -21.05
CA LEU A 435 7.47 -1.38 -20.35
C LEU A 435 6.96 -0.07 -20.98
N ASP A 436 6.48 -0.16 -22.22
CA ASP A 436 5.94 0.97 -23.00
C ASP A 436 4.65 0.60 -23.77
N GLU A 437 3.88 1.62 -24.17
CA GLU A 437 2.62 1.43 -24.91
C GLU A 437 2.80 0.64 -26.22
N PRO A 438 3.79 0.93 -27.09
CA PRO A 438 3.95 0.16 -28.31
C PRO A 438 4.18 -1.32 -28.07
N SER A 439 4.93 -1.70 -27.02
CA SER A 439 5.20 -3.09 -26.67
C SER A 439 3.98 -3.76 -26.06
N GLU A 440 3.22 -3.06 -25.20
CA GLU A 440 1.91 -3.53 -24.71
C GLU A 440 0.97 -3.87 -25.87
N ALA A 441 0.87 -2.98 -26.86
CA ALA A 441 0.01 -3.20 -28.01
C ALA A 441 0.41 -4.43 -28.83
N ARG A 442 1.71 -4.68 -28.99
CA ARG A 442 2.22 -5.88 -29.68
C ARG A 442 1.91 -7.16 -28.90
N ALA A 443 2.06 -7.15 -27.58
CA ALA A 443 1.73 -8.30 -26.74
C ALA A 443 0.23 -8.64 -26.80
N ILE A 444 -0.64 -7.63 -26.70
CA ILE A 444 -2.10 -7.82 -26.81
C ILE A 444 -2.50 -8.30 -28.21
N ASP A 445 -1.92 -7.74 -29.27
CA ASP A 445 -2.19 -8.22 -30.64
C ASP A 445 -1.81 -9.69 -30.80
N ALA A 446 -0.64 -10.09 -30.29
CA ALA A 446 -0.14 -11.45 -30.37
C ALA A 446 -1.04 -12.42 -29.59
N TRP A 447 -1.47 -12.02 -28.39
CA TRP A 447 -2.43 -12.78 -27.59
C TRP A 447 -3.77 -12.98 -28.33
N LEU A 448 -4.36 -11.89 -28.85
CA LEU A 448 -5.61 -11.95 -29.60
C LEU A 448 -5.46 -12.73 -30.92
N ALA A 449 -4.30 -12.69 -31.57
CA ALA A 449 -4.01 -13.52 -32.74
C ALA A 449 -3.92 -15.01 -32.37
N HIS A 450 -3.21 -15.34 -31.30
CA HIS A 450 -3.12 -16.71 -30.79
C HIS A 450 -4.50 -17.29 -30.45
N MET A 451 -5.36 -16.53 -29.76
CA MET A 451 -6.72 -16.99 -29.45
C MET A 451 -7.54 -17.24 -30.72
N ARG A 452 -7.43 -16.36 -31.73
CA ARG A 452 -8.12 -16.54 -33.03
C ARG A 452 -7.63 -17.77 -33.78
N GLU A 453 -6.32 -18.00 -33.82
CA GLU A 453 -5.72 -19.18 -34.47
C GLU A 453 -6.13 -20.48 -33.76
N THR A 454 -6.10 -20.48 -32.42
CA THR A 454 -6.53 -21.62 -31.62
C THR A 454 -8.04 -21.87 -31.76
N GLN A 455 -8.87 -20.82 -31.80
CA GLN A 455 -10.30 -20.94 -32.08
C GLN A 455 -10.57 -21.49 -33.49
N ALA A 456 -9.82 -21.06 -34.51
CA ALA A 456 -9.97 -21.59 -35.86
C ALA A 456 -9.63 -23.10 -35.95
N ARG A 457 -8.77 -23.59 -35.05
CA ARG A 457 -8.31 -24.99 -35.02
C ARG A 457 -9.17 -25.89 -34.14
N LEU A 458 -9.62 -25.40 -32.99
CA LEU A 458 -10.25 -26.19 -31.92
C LEU A 458 -11.68 -25.73 -31.58
N GLY A 459 -12.06 -24.51 -31.99
CA GLY A 459 -13.30 -23.86 -31.58
C GLY A 459 -14.56 -24.51 -32.17
N GLY A 460 -15.67 -24.27 -31.48
CA GLY A 460 -17.02 -24.58 -31.97
C GLY A 460 -17.68 -23.37 -32.66
N GLU A 461 -19.00 -23.42 -32.81
CA GLU A 461 -19.80 -22.31 -33.35
C GLU A 461 -19.84 -21.10 -32.39
N ASP A 462 -19.68 -21.34 -31.09
CA ASP A 462 -19.72 -20.31 -30.05
C ASP A 462 -18.35 -19.67 -29.80
N GLU A 463 -18.37 -18.42 -29.34
CA GLU A 463 -17.16 -17.71 -28.90
C GLU A 463 -16.61 -18.34 -27.60
N PRO A 464 -15.32 -18.74 -27.58
CA PRO A 464 -14.74 -19.42 -26.42
C PRO A 464 -14.73 -18.50 -25.20
N ARG A 465 -15.01 -19.07 -24.04
CA ARG A 465 -14.95 -18.33 -22.77
C ARG A 465 -13.50 -18.11 -22.36
N LEU A 466 -13.25 -16.92 -21.80
CA LEU A 466 -11.99 -16.56 -21.16
C LEU A 466 -12.21 -16.53 -19.65
N PHE A 467 -11.83 -17.62 -18.99
CA PHE A 467 -11.85 -17.71 -17.55
C PHE A 467 -10.69 -16.93 -16.95
N HIS A 468 -11.02 -16.14 -15.95
CA HIS A 468 -10.08 -15.41 -15.11
C HIS A 468 -10.56 -15.51 -13.66
N TRP A 469 -9.65 -15.35 -12.69
CA TRP A 469 -10.02 -15.57 -11.30
C TRP A 469 -10.89 -14.43 -10.78
N ALA A 470 -10.44 -13.18 -10.91
CA ALA A 470 -11.05 -11.99 -10.34
C ALA A 470 -11.04 -10.85 -11.39
N PRO A 471 -11.73 -9.72 -11.25
CA PRO A 471 -11.94 -8.78 -12.37
C PRO A 471 -10.70 -7.99 -12.84
N ALA A 472 -9.48 -8.31 -12.36
CA ALA A 472 -8.30 -7.51 -12.63
C ALA A 472 -7.97 -7.45 -14.13
N GLU A 473 -8.14 -8.55 -14.85
CA GLU A 473 -7.85 -8.66 -16.29
C GLU A 473 -8.83 -7.78 -17.09
N GLU A 474 -10.14 -7.93 -16.85
CA GLU A 474 -11.20 -7.11 -17.46
C GLU A 474 -11.00 -5.61 -17.15
N VAL A 475 -10.64 -5.28 -15.91
CA VAL A 475 -10.40 -3.91 -15.47
C VAL A 475 -9.22 -3.28 -16.19
N ASN A 476 -8.07 -3.96 -16.22
CA ASN A 476 -6.87 -3.43 -16.85
C ASN A 476 -6.95 -3.46 -18.38
N TYR A 477 -7.65 -4.43 -18.96
CA TYR A 477 -7.86 -4.50 -20.42
C TYR A 477 -8.81 -3.41 -20.91
N GLU A 478 -9.98 -3.25 -20.28
CA GLU A 478 -11.06 -2.45 -20.89
C GLU A 478 -11.84 -1.50 -19.98
N THR A 479 -12.15 -1.83 -18.72
CA THR A 479 -13.12 -1.02 -17.96
C THR A 479 -12.52 0.14 -17.16
N ALA A 480 -11.25 0.09 -16.78
CA ALA A 480 -10.58 1.19 -16.08
C ALA A 480 -10.48 2.47 -16.95
N TYR A 481 -10.42 3.63 -16.30
CA TYR A 481 -10.26 4.92 -16.98
C TYR A 481 -8.96 5.00 -17.81
N ASN A 482 -7.92 4.33 -17.33
CA ASN A 482 -6.64 4.12 -17.99
C ASN A 482 -6.46 2.63 -18.34
N SER A 483 -7.48 1.97 -18.88
CA SER A 483 -7.32 0.59 -19.39
C SER A 483 -6.48 0.58 -20.67
N ALA A 484 -5.99 -0.60 -21.07
CA ALA A 484 -5.24 -0.76 -22.32
C ALA A 484 -6.06 -0.27 -23.52
N ARG A 485 -7.36 -0.58 -23.61
CA ARG A 485 -8.24 -0.06 -24.68
C ARG A 485 -8.34 1.47 -24.70
N LYS A 486 -8.24 2.13 -23.54
CA LYS A 486 -8.24 3.60 -23.44
C LYS A 486 -6.91 4.22 -23.85
N ARG A 487 -5.79 3.57 -23.53
CA ARG A 487 -4.45 3.94 -24.06
C ARG A 487 -4.35 3.73 -25.58
N HIS A 488 -5.04 2.71 -26.10
CA HIS A 488 -4.90 2.23 -27.48
C HIS A 488 -6.18 2.35 -28.33
N PRO A 489 -6.81 3.52 -28.47
CA PRO A 489 -8.11 3.64 -29.15
C PRO A 489 -8.05 3.24 -30.63
N ALA A 490 -6.90 3.42 -31.29
CA ALA A 490 -6.72 3.10 -32.70
C ALA A 490 -6.64 1.59 -32.99
N LYS A 491 -6.39 0.75 -31.98
CA LYS A 491 -6.24 -0.70 -32.15
C LYS A 491 -7.56 -1.40 -32.43
N GLY A 492 -8.67 -0.84 -31.96
CA GLY A 492 -10.01 -1.39 -32.22
C GLY A 492 -10.17 -2.84 -31.75
N TRP A 493 -9.47 -3.24 -30.68
CA TRP A 493 -9.52 -4.62 -30.18
C TRP A 493 -10.96 -5.06 -29.85
N PRO A 494 -11.31 -6.33 -30.12
CA PRO A 494 -12.64 -6.85 -29.86
C PRO A 494 -12.92 -6.90 -28.35
N THR A 495 -14.20 -6.89 -28.02
CA THR A 495 -14.65 -7.43 -26.73
C THR A 495 -14.38 -8.92 -26.71
N VAL A 496 -14.00 -9.46 -25.56
CA VAL A 496 -13.80 -10.89 -25.37
C VAL A 496 -14.82 -11.42 -24.36
N ASN A 497 -15.09 -12.73 -24.42
CA ASN A 497 -16.10 -13.38 -23.60
C ASN A 497 -15.57 -13.71 -22.19
N TRP A 498 -15.38 -12.70 -21.34
CA TRP A 498 -14.88 -12.84 -19.97
C TRP A 498 -15.81 -13.67 -19.05
N PHE A 499 -15.21 -14.55 -18.25
CA PHE A 499 -15.89 -15.31 -17.22
C PHE A 499 -15.14 -15.25 -15.87
N ASP A 500 -15.66 -14.42 -14.96
CA ASP A 500 -15.15 -14.23 -13.60
C ASP A 500 -15.51 -15.44 -12.70
N LEU A 501 -14.58 -16.37 -12.51
CA LEU A 501 -14.77 -17.57 -11.70
C LEU A 501 -15.06 -17.24 -10.24
N LEU A 502 -14.36 -16.26 -9.67
CA LEU A 502 -14.50 -15.90 -8.27
C LEU A 502 -15.90 -15.38 -7.96
N ARG A 503 -16.39 -14.41 -8.73
CA ARG A 503 -17.67 -13.75 -8.45
C ARG A 503 -18.87 -14.53 -8.96
N LYS A 504 -18.78 -15.19 -10.10
CA LYS A 504 -19.92 -15.92 -10.70
C LYS A 504 -20.10 -17.32 -10.12
N VAL A 505 -19.03 -17.95 -9.65
CA VAL A 505 -19.05 -19.34 -9.14
C VAL A 505 -18.70 -19.36 -7.65
N VAL A 506 -17.41 -19.15 -7.33
CA VAL A 506 -16.83 -19.43 -6.00
C VAL A 506 -17.50 -18.64 -4.88
N ARG A 507 -17.80 -17.34 -5.07
CA ARG A 507 -18.46 -16.50 -4.06
C ARG A 507 -19.97 -16.47 -4.17
N LYS A 508 -20.52 -16.80 -5.35
CA LYS A 508 -21.97 -16.71 -5.59
C LYS A 508 -22.71 -17.80 -4.84
N GLU A 509 -22.16 -19.01 -4.88
CA GLU A 509 -22.56 -20.13 -4.05
C GLU A 509 -21.29 -20.64 -3.37
N PRO A 510 -21.07 -20.28 -2.09
CA PRO A 510 -19.75 -20.26 -1.47
C PRO A 510 -19.00 -21.60 -1.60
N VAL A 511 -18.06 -21.68 -2.54
CA VAL A 511 -17.15 -22.81 -2.69
C VAL A 511 -16.03 -22.66 -1.67
N VAL A 512 -16.21 -23.27 -0.51
CA VAL A 512 -15.28 -23.21 0.61
C VAL A 512 -14.43 -24.47 0.67
N VAL A 513 -13.16 -24.31 1.04
CA VAL A 513 -12.17 -25.39 1.08
C VAL A 513 -11.51 -25.40 2.44
N ARG A 514 -11.42 -26.58 3.08
CA ARG A 514 -10.67 -26.74 4.33
C ARG A 514 -9.21 -26.35 4.11
N GLY A 515 -8.71 -25.40 4.89
CA GLY A 515 -7.37 -24.83 4.76
C GLY A 515 -7.35 -23.46 4.05
N SER A 516 -8.45 -23.01 3.43
CA SER A 516 -8.57 -21.68 2.83
C SER A 516 -9.53 -20.80 3.61
N MET A 517 -9.00 -19.81 4.32
CA MET A 517 -9.80 -18.85 5.12
C MET A 517 -10.41 -17.72 4.30
N GLY A 518 -10.12 -17.67 2.99
CA GLY A 518 -10.66 -16.71 2.03
C GLY A 518 -10.74 -17.29 0.62
N PHE A 519 -10.84 -16.41 -0.38
CA PHE A 519 -11.10 -16.79 -1.78
C PHE A 519 -10.07 -16.26 -2.79
N GLY A 520 -8.89 -15.83 -2.33
CA GLY A 520 -7.79 -15.52 -3.28
C GLY A 520 -7.32 -16.79 -3.97
N LEU A 521 -6.92 -16.70 -5.26
CA LEU A 521 -6.54 -17.86 -6.07
C LEU A 521 -5.48 -18.72 -5.37
N LYS A 522 -4.39 -18.08 -4.92
CA LYS A 522 -3.29 -18.72 -4.18
C LYS A 522 -3.75 -19.42 -2.90
N SER A 523 -4.70 -18.86 -2.17
CA SER A 523 -5.26 -19.48 -0.95
C SER A 523 -6.08 -20.72 -1.28
N VAL A 524 -6.97 -20.62 -2.27
CA VAL A 524 -7.85 -21.72 -2.69
C VAL A 524 -7.04 -22.85 -3.33
N ALA A 525 -6.20 -22.54 -4.30
CA ALA A 525 -5.36 -23.52 -4.99
C ALA A 525 -4.42 -24.25 -4.04
N ARG A 526 -3.76 -23.56 -3.10
CA ARG A 526 -2.92 -24.24 -2.08
C ARG A 526 -3.74 -25.18 -1.20
N ALA A 527 -4.96 -24.81 -0.84
CA ALA A 527 -5.84 -25.71 -0.09
C ALA A 527 -6.22 -26.94 -0.92
N PHE A 528 -6.62 -26.75 -2.19
CA PHE A 528 -6.88 -27.87 -3.12
C PHE A 528 -5.66 -28.80 -3.27
N HIS A 529 -4.47 -28.24 -3.50
CA HIS A 529 -3.23 -28.99 -3.63
C HIS A 529 -2.88 -29.75 -2.34
N SER A 530 -3.02 -29.11 -1.17
CA SER A 530 -2.75 -29.75 0.13
C SER A 530 -3.63 -30.97 0.43
N HIS A 531 -4.80 -31.06 -0.21
CA HIS A 531 -5.72 -32.21 -0.13
C HIS A 531 -5.60 -33.16 -1.33
N GLY A 532 -4.63 -32.95 -2.23
CA GLY A 532 -4.39 -33.76 -3.42
C GLY A 532 -5.50 -33.67 -4.47
N LEU A 533 -6.24 -32.56 -4.50
CA LEU A 533 -7.37 -32.35 -5.41
C LEU A 533 -6.95 -31.76 -6.77
N ILE A 534 -5.78 -31.12 -6.79
CA ILE A 534 -5.10 -30.61 -7.97
C ILE A 534 -3.61 -30.94 -7.86
N GLU A 535 -2.88 -30.90 -8.97
CA GLU A 535 -1.47 -31.29 -9.03
C GLU A 535 -0.53 -30.08 -8.94
N THR A 536 -0.96 -28.93 -9.41
CA THR A 536 -0.10 -27.75 -9.57
C THR A 536 -0.07 -26.88 -8.31
N ASP A 537 1.12 -26.41 -7.94
CA ASP A 537 1.32 -25.33 -6.97
C ASP A 537 2.48 -24.41 -7.38
N TRP A 538 2.74 -23.38 -6.57
CA TRP A 538 3.82 -22.40 -6.82
C TRP A 538 5.20 -22.89 -6.34
N GLY A 539 5.32 -24.12 -5.81
CA GLY A 539 6.56 -24.66 -5.25
C GLY A 539 7.26 -23.69 -4.29
N SER A 540 8.56 -23.49 -4.51
CA SER A 540 9.40 -22.55 -3.77
C SER A 540 9.38 -21.12 -4.31
N SER A 541 8.57 -20.81 -5.34
CA SER A 541 8.50 -19.47 -5.93
C SER A 541 8.10 -18.43 -4.89
N LYS A 542 8.85 -17.32 -4.88
CA LYS A 542 8.61 -16.16 -4.01
C LYS A 542 7.84 -15.06 -4.71
N VAL A 543 7.62 -15.21 -6.01
CA VAL A 543 6.84 -14.24 -6.79
C VAL A 543 5.39 -14.25 -6.28
N ASP A 544 4.88 -13.04 -6.09
CA ASP A 544 3.46 -12.75 -5.97
C ASP A 544 3.15 -11.55 -6.88
N GLY A 545 1.88 -11.16 -7.04
CA GLY A 545 1.53 -10.09 -7.96
C GLY A 545 2.23 -8.74 -7.68
N MET A 546 2.56 -8.42 -6.42
CA MET A 546 3.27 -7.18 -6.11
C MET A 546 4.77 -7.32 -6.41
N GLY A 547 5.36 -8.48 -6.11
CA GLY A 547 6.72 -8.82 -6.47
C GLY A 547 6.93 -8.91 -7.98
N ALA A 548 5.97 -9.44 -8.74
CA ALA A 548 6.00 -9.47 -10.20
C ALA A 548 6.04 -8.06 -10.79
N MET A 549 5.26 -7.12 -10.25
CA MET A 549 5.29 -5.71 -10.65
C MET A 549 6.66 -5.06 -10.39
N VAL A 550 7.23 -5.23 -9.19
CA VAL A 550 8.55 -4.65 -8.85
C VAL A 550 9.65 -5.31 -9.68
N GLY A 551 9.59 -6.63 -9.80
CA GLY A 551 10.51 -7.42 -10.61
C GLY A 551 10.49 -6.98 -12.07
N ALA A 552 9.31 -6.72 -12.65
CA ALA A 552 9.19 -6.21 -14.02
C ALA A 552 9.87 -4.84 -14.19
N TRP A 553 9.71 -3.93 -13.24
CA TRP A 553 10.42 -2.65 -13.25
C TRP A 553 11.94 -2.81 -13.23
N ARG A 554 12.46 -3.74 -12.43
CA ARG A 554 13.90 -4.04 -12.36
C ARG A 554 14.40 -4.70 -13.65
N CYS A 555 13.63 -5.64 -14.18
CA CYS A 555 13.93 -6.30 -15.46
C CYS A 555 13.99 -5.29 -16.60
N ASP A 556 13.12 -4.27 -16.61
CA ASP A 556 13.12 -3.26 -17.67
C ASP A 556 14.36 -2.36 -17.62
N ASP A 557 14.82 -2.00 -16.41
CA ASP A 557 16.09 -1.28 -16.22
C ASP A 557 17.27 -2.14 -16.71
N GLU A 558 17.34 -3.40 -16.27
CA GLU A 558 18.39 -4.34 -16.68
C GLU A 558 18.39 -4.58 -18.21
N ALA A 559 17.20 -4.77 -18.79
CA ALA A 559 17.05 -4.96 -20.23
C ALA A 559 17.52 -3.73 -21.02
N ALA A 560 17.24 -2.52 -20.53
CA ALA A 560 17.73 -1.27 -21.10
C ALA A 560 19.26 -1.19 -21.09
N GLU A 561 19.87 -1.48 -19.94
CA GLU A 561 21.31 -1.42 -19.75
C GLU A 561 22.06 -2.44 -20.62
N ARG A 562 21.50 -3.65 -20.76
CA ARG A 562 22.08 -4.74 -21.53
C ARG A 562 21.73 -4.71 -23.03
N GLY A 563 20.76 -3.89 -23.43
CA GLY A 563 20.23 -3.85 -24.80
C GLY A 563 19.52 -5.14 -25.23
N VAL A 564 18.85 -5.81 -24.29
CA VAL A 564 18.07 -7.05 -24.52
C VAL A 564 16.57 -6.79 -24.31
N ARG A 565 15.71 -7.78 -24.57
CA ARG A 565 14.28 -7.66 -24.28
C ARG A 565 13.99 -8.01 -22.83
N LEU A 566 12.87 -7.55 -22.31
CA LEU A 566 12.41 -7.83 -20.95
C LEU A 566 12.39 -9.34 -20.65
N ILE A 567 11.86 -10.16 -21.58
CA ILE A 567 11.78 -11.62 -21.45
C ILE A 567 13.14 -12.32 -21.41
N ASP A 568 14.22 -11.66 -21.86
CA ASP A 568 15.57 -12.24 -21.90
C ASP A 568 16.33 -11.99 -20.56
N THR A 569 15.64 -11.49 -19.52
CA THR A 569 16.19 -11.31 -18.17
C THR A 569 15.81 -12.49 -17.27
N PRO A 570 16.74 -13.02 -16.43
CA PRO A 570 16.48 -14.21 -15.63
C PRO A 570 15.26 -14.08 -14.70
N LEU A 571 15.08 -12.92 -14.07
CA LEU A 571 13.97 -12.68 -13.16
C LEU A 571 12.60 -12.69 -13.89
N MET A 572 12.56 -12.26 -15.15
CA MET A 572 11.34 -12.31 -15.95
C MET A 572 10.95 -13.75 -16.32
N GLU A 573 11.91 -14.68 -16.42
CA GLU A 573 11.63 -16.11 -16.59
C GLU A 573 10.96 -16.71 -15.34
N GLU A 574 11.32 -16.23 -14.14
CA GLU A 574 10.65 -16.66 -12.89
C GLU A 574 9.22 -16.11 -12.79
N ILE A 575 9.01 -14.85 -13.20
CA ILE A 575 7.67 -14.23 -13.27
C ILE A 575 6.81 -14.93 -14.33
N ALA A 576 7.40 -15.32 -15.46
CA ALA A 576 6.77 -16.11 -16.50
C ALA A 576 6.23 -17.45 -15.98
N ALA A 577 7.08 -18.19 -15.25
CA ALA A 577 6.67 -19.45 -14.63
C ALA A 577 5.56 -19.27 -13.58
N TYR A 578 5.61 -18.17 -12.81
CA TYR A 578 4.55 -17.80 -11.86
C TYR A 578 3.20 -17.59 -12.58
N ASN A 579 3.18 -16.86 -13.69
CA ASN A 579 1.97 -16.56 -14.47
C ASN A 579 1.35 -17.81 -15.12
N GLU A 580 2.17 -18.78 -15.57
CA GLU A 580 1.66 -20.07 -16.04
C GLU A 580 0.92 -20.83 -14.93
N VAL A 581 1.50 -20.86 -13.72
CA VAL A 581 0.89 -21.52 -12.56
C VAL A 581 -0.47 -20.91 -12.26
N ASP A 582 -0.61 -19.58 -12.27
CA ASP A 582 -1.89 -18.88 -12.05
C ASP A 582 -2.95 -19.31 -13.08
N CYS A 583 -2.59 -19.44 -14.36
CA CYS A 583 -3.47 -19.97 -15.39
C CYS A 583 -3.84 -21.44 -15.16
N LYS A 584 -2.86 -22.27 -14.81
CA LYS A 584 -3.00 -23.72 -14.70
C LYS A 584 -3.86 -24.13 -13.51
N VAL A 585 -3.65 -23.54 -12.33
CA VAL A 585 -4.44 -23.86 -11.14
C VAL A 585 -5.91 -23.46 -11.29
N MET A 586 -6.21 -22.37 -12.01
CA MET A 586 -7.59 -22.02 -12.35
C MET A 586 -8.25 -23.11 -13.20
N GLN A 587 -7.54 -23.63 -14.19
CA GLN A 587 -8.01 -24.74 -15.02
C GLN A 587 -8.25 -26.00 -14.20
N GLU A 588 -7.31 -26.39 -13.33
CA GLU A 588 -7.43 -27.58 -12.49
C GLU A 588 -8.59 -27.47 -11.49
N ILE A 589 -8.76 -26.31 -10.84
CA ILE A 589 -9.90 -26.05 -9.95
C ILE A 589 -11.21 -26.20 -10.72
N LEU A 590 -11.35 -25.57 -11.89
CA LEU A 590 -12.59 -25.67 -12.67
C LEU A 590 -12.86 -27.11 -13.13
N HIS A 591 -11.82 -27.83 -13.55
CA HIS A 591 -11.92 -29.24 -13.94
C HIS A 591 -12.39 -30.11 -12.78
N TYR A 592 -11.81 -29.94 -11.59
CA TYR A 592 -12.23 -30.65 -10.39
C TYR A 592 -13.69 -30.35 -10.04
N LEU A 593 -14.10 -29.07 -10.07
CA LEU A 593 -15.47 -28.68 -9.79
C LEU A 593 -16.47 -29.31 -10.78
N ARG A 594 -16.12 -29.46 -12.05
CA ARG A 594 -16.99 -30.15 -13.04
C ARG A 594 -17.18 -31.63 -12.74
N ALA A 595 -16.15 -32.29 -12.23
CA ALA A 595 -16.15 -33.73 -11.99
C ALA A 595 -16.80 -34.13 -10.66
N HIS A 596 -16.72 -33.26 -9.64
CA HIS A 596 -17.02 -33.64 -8.26
C HIS A 596 -18.07 -32.78 -7.55
N HIS A 597 -18.36 -31.58 -8.07
CA HIS A 597 -19.31 -30.62 -7.52
C HIS A 597 -20.29 -30.21 -8.58
#